data_AF-A0A2T7Q8M4-F1
#
_entry.id   AF-A0A2T7Q8M4-F1
#
_cell.length_a   1.000
_cell.length_b   1.000
_cell.length_c   1.000
_cell.angle_alpha   90.00
_cell.angle_beta   90.00
_cell.angle_gamma   90.00
#
_symmetry.space_group_name_H-M   'P 1'
#
loop_
_entity.id
_entity.type
_entity.pdbx_description
1 polymer ?
#
loop_
_entity_poly.entity_id
_entity_poly.type
_entity_poly.pdbx_seq_one_letter_code
_entity_poly.pdbx_strand_id
1 'polypeptide(L)'
;MYSYALLEKGCYYLIQEKETSPVVLIRIMSESDHCVFVTRYVESEVTEWKRKTDPIVEILELLDDRAVKEWQSSYYNNEDAYYEDED
;
A
#
# COMPACT_ATOMS: atom_id res chain seq x y z
N MET A 1 -8.49 -17.52 2.84
CA MET A 1 -7.95 -16.24 3.35
C MET A 1 -6.49 -16.18 2.94
N TYR A 2 -6.07 -15.05 2.37
CA TYR A 2 -4.70 -14.82 1.92
C TYR A 2 -3.83 -14.33 3.10
N SER A 3 -2.54 -14.09 2.86
CA SER A 3 -1.66 -13.45 3.83
C SER A 3 -0.59 -12.62 3.14
N TYR A 4 0.09 -11.78 3.92
CA TYR A 4 1.19 -10.95 3.45
C TYR A 4 2.39 -11.74 2.89
N ALA A 5 2.49 -13.04 3.15
CA ALA A 5 3.51 -13.92 2.57
C ALA A 5 3.42 -14.06 1.04
N LEU A 6 2.26 -13.75 0.46
CA LEU A 6 2.01 -13.83 -0.99
C LEU A 6 2.39 -12.54 -1.73
N LEU A 7 2.77 -11.49 -1.00
CA LEU A 7 3.01 -10.17 -1.58
C LEU A 7 4.50 -9.94 -1.80
N GLU A 8 4.84 -9.42 -2.98
CA GLU A 8 6.23 -9.19 -3.39
C GLU A 8 6.73 -7.80 -3.04
N LYS A 9 8.01 -7.70 -2.63
CA LYS A 9 8.69 -6.43 -2.36
C LYS A 9 8.71 -5.54 -3.61
N GLY A 10 8.42 -4.26 -3.42
CA GLY A 10 8.44 -3.24 -4.47
C GLY A 10 7.10 -3.08 -5.19
N CYS A 11 6.18 -4.03 -5.03
CA CYS A 11 4.88 -4.03 -5.69
C CYS A 11 3.81 -3.27 -4.91
N TYR A 12 2.80 -2.81 -5.65
CA TYR A 12 1.63 -2.11 -5.14
C TYR A 12 0.39 -2.99 -5.26
N TYR A 13 -0.36 -3.12 -4.18
CA TYR A 13 -1.54 -3.98 -4.13
C TYR A 13 -2.75 -3.22 -3.61
N LEU A 14 -3.91 -3.44 -4.22
CA LEU A 14 -5.20 -3.12 -3.63
C LEU A 14 -5.67 -4.33 -2.83
N ILE A 15 -5.82 -4.16 -1.51
CA ILE A 15 -6.21 -5.24 -0.61
C ILE A 15 -7.38 -4.84 0.29
N GLN A 16 -8.08 -5.84 0.78
CA GLN A 16 -9.03 -5.71 1.88
C GLN A 16 -8.56 -6.58 3.05
N GLU A 17 -8.22 -5.95 4.18
CA GLU A 17 -7.71 -6.66 5.37
C GLU A 17 -8.81 -7.35 6.18
N LYS A 18 -10.02 -6.78 6.21
CA LYS A 18 -11.18 -7.29 6.97
C LYS A 18 -12.45 -7.19 6.11
N GLU A 19 -13.42 -8.08 6.32
CA GLU A 19 -14.65 -8.14 5.49
C GLU A 19 -15.42 -6.80 5.41
N THR A 20 -15.31 -5.96 6.43
CA THR A 20 -15.98 -4.66 6.51
C THR A 20 -15.05 -3.46 6.37
N SER A 21 -13.74 -3.67 6.18
CA SER A 21 -12.79 -2.56 5.99
C SER A 21 -12.84 -2.04 4.55
N PRO A 22 -12.54 -0.76 4.31
CA PRO A 22 -12.36 -0.26 2.95
C PRO A 22 -11.21 -0.99 2.24
N VAL A 23 -11.21 -0.93 0.91
CA VAL A 23 -10.05 -1.31 0.10
C VAL A 23 -8.96 -0.27 0.32
N VAL A 24 -7.73 -0.74 0.52
CA VAL A 24 -6.57 0.12 0.77
C VAL A 24 -5.47 -0.24 -0.21
N LEU A 25 -4.83 0.79 -0.76
CA LEU A 25 -3.60 0.62 -1.53
C LEU A 25 -2.44 0.46 -0.55
N ILE A 26 -1.63 -0.57 -0.77
CA ILE A 26 -0.40 -0.80 0.00
C ILE A 26 0.79 -0.97 -0.93
N ARG A 27 1.98 -0.67 -0.41
CA ARG A 27 3.27 -1.02 -1.04
C ARG A 27 4.11 -1.84 -0.08
N ILE A 28 4.68 -2.94 -0.56
CA ILE A 28 5.65 -3.72 0.21
C ILE A 28 7.03 -3.08 0.08
N MET A 29 7.50 -2.45 1.16
CA MET A 29 8.77 -1.71 1.17
C MET A 29 9.96 -2.65 1.40
N SER A 30 9.81 -3.61 2.32
CA SER A 30 10.85 -4.58 2.66
C SER A 30 10.23 -5.84 3.25
N GLU A 31 11.03 -6.89 3.34
CA GLU A 31 10.66 -8.14 4.01
C GLU A 31 11.80 -8.65 4.89
N SER A 32 11.43 -9.39 5.93
CA SER A 32 12.30 -10.22 6.74
C SER A 32 11.81 -11.67 6.68
N ASP A 33 12.44 -12.56 7.45
CA ASP A 33 12.05 -13.97 7.52
C ASP A 33 10.58 -14.16 7.95
N HIS A 34 10.05 -13.25 8.79
CA HIS A 34 8.73 -13.40 9.41
C HIS A 34 7.79 -12.22 9.20
N CYS A 35 8.29 -11.07 8.74
CA CYS A 35 7.50 -9.86 8.61
C CYS A 35 7.70 -9.18 7.25
N VAL A 36 6.76 -8.31 6.90
CA VAL A 36 6.87 -7.37 5.80
C VAL A 36 6.70 -5.95 6.35
N PHE A 37 7.47 -5.01 5.83
CA PHE A 37 7.32 -3.60 6.10
C PHE A 37 6.48 -2.99 4.98
N VAL A 38 5.34 -2.40 5.33
CA VAL A 38 4.34 -1.92 4.37
C VAL A 38 4.08 -0.44 4.55
N THR A 39 3.90 0.27 3.43
CA THR A 39 3.28 1.60 3.43
C THR A 39 1.82 1.44 3.03
N ARG A 40 0.91 2.08 3.76
CA ARG A 40 -0.52 2.13 3.48
C ARG A 40 -0.89 3.54 3.07
N TYR A 41 -1.61 3.66 1.96
CA TYR A 41 -2.08 4.94 1.44
C TYR A 41 -3.56 5.08 1.76
N VAL A 42 -3.86 5.81 2.83
CA VAL A 42 -5.22 6.13 3.31
C VAL A 42 -5.39 7.66 3.34
N GLU A 43 -5.90 8.26 4.42
CA GLU A 43 -5.90 9.72 4.60
C GLU A 43 -4.49 10.30 4.79
N SER A 44 -3.56 9.50 5.28
CA SER A 44 -2.13 9.81 5.38
C SER A 44 -1.33 8.54 5.13
N GLU A 45 -0.07 8.69 4.73
CA GLU A 45 0.83 7.55 4.59
C GLU A 45 1.17 6.96 5.96
N VAL A 46 0.81 5.69 6.16
CA VAL A 46 1.13 4.95 7.38
C VAL A 46 2.08 3.81 7.05
N THR A 47 3.27 3.84 7.65
CA THR A 47 4.21 2.72 7.55
C THR A 47 4.12 1.82 8.76
N GLU A 48 3.95 0.51 8.56
CA GLU A 48 3.85 -0.47 9.65
C GLU A 48 4.53 -1.81 9.30
N TRP A 49 4.85 -2.58 10.34
CA TRP A 49 5.28 -3.97 10.19
C TRP A 49 4.08 -4.90 10.32
N LYS A 50 3.92 -5.81 9.35
CA LYS A 50 2.94 -6.91 9.39
C LYS A 50 3.67 -8.25 9.45
N ARG A 51 3.11 -9.23 10.14
CA ARG A 51 3.61 -10.61 10.04
C ARG A 51 3.24 -11.16 8.67
N LYS A 52 4.10 -11.98 8.07
CA LYS A 52 3.79 -12.71 6.83
C LYS A 52 2.56 -13.63 6.97
N THR A 53 2.26 -14.04 8.19
CA THR A 53 1.08 -14.86 8.56
C THR A 53 -0.15 -14.03 8.90
N ASP A 54 -0.07 -12.71 8.96
CA ASP A 54 -1.27 -11.88 9.20
C ASP A 54 -2.24 -12.05 8.03
N PRO A 55 -3.54 -12.22 8.31
CA PRO A 55 -4.52 -12.55 7.29
C PRO A 55 -4.87 -11.34 6.44
N ILE A 56 -5.11 -11.60 5.15
CA ILE A 56 -5.72 -10.69 4.19
C ILE A 56 -6.99 -11.36 3.70
N VAL A 57 -8.14 -10.70 3.84
CA VAL A 57 -9.42 -11.24 3.38
C VAL A 57 -9.39 -11.40 1.87
N GLU A 58 -8.98 -10.36 1.16
CA GLU A 58 -8.93 -10.35 -0.30
C GLU A 58 -7.73 -9.54 -0.81
N ILE A 59 -7.05 -10.09 -1.82
CA ILE A 59 -6.09 -9.36 -2.66
C ILE A 59 -6.84 -9.09 -3.96
N LEU A 60 -7.25 -7.84 -4.19
CA LEU A 60 -8.09 -7.49 -5.32
C LEU A 60 -7.25 -7.35 -6.59
N GLU A 61 -6.10 -6.70 -6.48
CA GLU A 61 -5.29 -6.35 -7.63
C GLU A 61 -3.82 -6.13 -7.26
N LEU A 62 -2.92 -6.59 -8.14
CA LEU A 62 -1.53 -6.16 -8.22
C LEU A 62 -1.46 -5.10 -9.32
N LEU A 63 -1.16 -3.86 -8.97
CA LEU A 63 -1.10 -2.76 -9.94
C LEU A 63 0.15 -2.85 -10.81
N ASP A 64 -0.03 -2.56 -12.09
CA ASP A 64 1.10 -2.40 -13.02
C ASP A 64 1.74 -1.01 -12.89
N ASP A 65 2.93 -0.85 -13.48
CA ASP A 65 3.70 0.39 -13.42
C ASP A 65 2.94 1.60 -13.96
N ARG A 66 2.01 1.40 -14.89
CA ARG A 66 1.24 2.50 -15.49
C ARG A 66 0.18 2.97 -14.50
N ALA A 67 -0.61 2.06 -13.94
CA ALA A 67 -1.62 2.37 -12.94
C ALA A 67 -1.00 3.01 -11.70
N VAL A 68 0.16 2.52 -11.24
CA VAL A 68 0.90 3.12 -10.13
C VAL A 68 1.30 4.56 -10.44
N LYS A 69 1.83 4.86 -11.63
CA LYS A 69 2.21 6.22 -12.02
C LYS A 69 1.02 7.17 -12.10
N GLU A 70 -0.08 6.73 -12.70
CA GLU A 70 -1.32 7.51 -12.81
C GLU A 70 -1.89 7.83 -11.41
N TRP A 71 -1.88 6.85 -10.50
CA TRP A 71 -2.28 7.04 -9.12
C TRP A 71 -1.32 7.99 -8.36
N GLN A 72 0.00 7.77 -8.42
CA GLN A 72 1.01 8.60 -7.75
C GLN A 72 0.89 10.07 -8.17
N SER A 73 0.76 10.33 -9.46
CA SER A 73 0.56 11.70 -9.96
C SER A 73 -0.71 12.31 -9.37
N SER A 74 -1.78 11.54 -9.20
CA SER A 74 -3.03 12.05 -8.63
C SER A 74 -2.94 12.27 -7.11
N TYR A 75 -2.22 11.40 -6.40
CA TYR A 75 -2.06 11.45 -4.95
C TYR A 75 -1.15 12.62 -4.55
N TYR A 76 0.04 12.73 -5.13
CA TYR A 76 1.00 13.77 -4.77
C TYR A 76 0.68 15.13 -5.39
N ASN A 77 0.12 15.23 -6.59
CA ASN A 77 -0.29 16.56 -7.12
C ASN A 77 -1.42 17.21 -6.29
N ASN A 78 -2.15 16.43 -5.48
CA ASN A 78 -3.13 16.98 -4.54
C ASN A 78 -2.47 17.47 -3.24
N GLU A 79 -1.38 16.82 -2.80
CA GLU A 79 -0.59 17.21 -1.61
C GLU A 79 0.42 18.33 -1.91
N ASP A 80 0.99 18.42 -3.11
CA ASP A 80 1.94 19.47 -3.52
C ASP A 80 1.28 20.86 -3.59
N ALA A 81 -0.06 20.94 -3.66
CA ALA A 81 -0.78 22.21 -3.52
C ALA A 81 -0.66 22.83 -2.11
N TYR A 82 -0.07 22.11 -1.14
CA TYR A 82 0.20 22.59 0.22
C TYR A 82 1.68 22.86 0.51
N TYR A 83 2.60 22.56 -0.42
CA TYR A 83 4.04 22.70 -0.22
C TYR A 83 4.76 23.67 -1.20
N GLU A 84 4.03 24.43 -2.01
CA GLU A 84 4.57 25.55 -2.80
C GLU A 84 4.24 26.92 -2.16
N ASP A 85 4.82 27.25 -1.00
CA ASP A 85 4.85 28.65 -0.50
C ASP A 85 5.97 28.90 0.54
N GLU A 86 7.18 28.38 0.31
CA GLU A 86 8.40 28.87 1.00
C GLU A 86 9.60 28.91 0.03
N ASP A 87 9.61 29.89 -0.87
CA ASP A 87 10.84 30.57 -1.34
C ASP A 87 10.54 32.01 -1.80
#